data_AF-C5X1C8-F1
#
_entry.id   AF-C5X1C8-F1
#
_cell.length_a   1.000
_cell.length_b   1.000
_cell.length_c   1.000
_cell.angle_alpha   90.00
_cell.angle_beta   90.00
_cell.angle_gamma   90.00
#
_symmetry.space_group_name_H-M   'P 1'
#
loop_
_entity.id
_entity.type
_entity.pdbx_description
1 polymer ?
#
loop_
_entity_poly.entity_id
_entity_poly.type
_entity_poly.pdbx_seq_one_letter_code
_entity_poly.pdbx_strand_id
1 'polypeptide(L)'
;MFGRDPWGGPLEISNADSATDDDRSRDLDRAALMRQLDETQQSWLLAGPGDQAGKKKKKYVDLGCVVVDRKIFMWTVGTILGLGVFIGFIMMIVKLVPHKRPPPPPPDQYTQALHKALMFFNAQRSGPLPKHNGVSWRGNSCMKDGLSDSTVRRSLVGGYYDAGDAIKFNYPMAWSMTMLSWSVIEYRAKYEAIGELDHIKELIKWGTDYILKTFNSSADTIDRIVAQVGVGDTSKGGSQPNDHYCWMRPEDIDYKRPVTECHSCSDLASEMAAALAAASIVFKDSKTYSDKLVKGAKALYKFGRLQRGRYSPNGSDQAIFYNSTSYWDEFVWGGAWMYFATGNNSYLTVATAPGMAKHAGAYWFGSPNYGVFTWDDKLPGAQVLLSRLRLFLSPGYPYEEILRTFHNQTDNVMCSYLPLFNSFNFTKGGLIQLNHGRPQPLQYAVNAAFLASLYSDYLEAADTPGWYCGPNFYTTEVLRKFARSQLDYILGKNPLKMSYVVGFGNKYPKRPHHRGASIPHNGVKYGCKGGYKWRDTKKANPNILVGAMVAGPDRHDGYKDVRTNYNYSEPTLAANAGLVAALISISDIKTGRFGIDKNTIFSAIPPMFPTPPPPPSAWKP
;
A
#
# COMPACT_ATOMS: atom_id res chain seq x y z
N MET A 1 -37.13 -16.64 10.35
CA MET A 1 -37.71 -16.98 11.66
C MET A 1 -36.88 -18.10 12.28
N PHE A 2 -36.84 -18.13 13.62
CA PHE A 2 -36.01 -18.90 14.55
C PHE A 2 -34.70 -18.21 14.99
N GLY A 3 -34.80 -17.60 16.18
CA GLY A 3 -33.71 -17.03 16.96
C GLY A 3 -32.98 -18.09 17.78
N ARG A 4 -31.78 -17.74 18.24
CA ARG A 4 -30.96 -18.54 19.16
C ARG A 4 -30.80 -17.79 20.47
N ASP A 5 -31.20 -18.45 21.55
CA ASP A 5 -30.82 -18.15 22.93
C ASP A 5 -29.35 -18.55 23.17
N PRO A 6 -28.55 -17.79 23.97
CA PRO A 6 -27.20 -18.18 24.31
C PRO A 6 -26.97 -18.19 25.84
N TRP A 7 -27.31 -19.28 26.54
CA TRP A 7 -26.77 -19.53 27.89
C TRP A 7 -26.58 -21.02 28.14
N GLY A 8 -25.32 -21.42 28.34
CA GLY A 8 -24.92 -22.76 28.74
C GLY A 8 -23.44 -22.78 29.10
N GLY A 9 -23.12 -22.56 30.37
CA GLY A 9 -21.78 -22.81 30.93
C GLY A 9 -21.66 -24.23 31.48
N PRO A 10 -20.54 -24.56 32.15
CA PRO A 10 -20.51 -25.64 33.12
C PRO A 10 -20.11 -25.18 34.53
N LEU A 11 -20.81 -25.75 35.51
CA LEU A 11 -20.56 -25.75 36.95
C LEU A 11 -19.51 -26.82 37.31
N GLU A 12 -18.65 -26.52 38.28
CA GLU A 12 -18.09 -27.53 39.20
C GLU A 12 -18.36 -27.14 40.66
N ILE A 13 -18.50 -28.19 41.47
CA ILE A 13 -19.31 -28.33 42.67
C ILE A 13 -18.53 -28.01 43.95
N SER A 14 -19.22 -27.38 44.90
CA SER A 14 -18.85 -27.19 46.30
C SER A 14 -19.26 -28.38 47.18
N ASN A 15 -18.49 -28.64 48.24
CA ASN A 15 -18.88 -29.34 49.48
C ASN A 15 -18.10 -28.64 50.61
N ALA A 16 -18.55 -28.47 51.85
CA ALA A 16 -19.84 -28.34 52.52
C ALA A 16 -19.47 -27.91 53.97
N ASP A 17 -20.34 -27.14 54.62
CA ASP A 17 -20.17 -26.50 55.93
C ASP A 17 -20.23 -27.43 57.16
N SER A 18 -19.69 -26.95 58.29
CA SER A 18 -20.28 -27.04 59.65
C SER A 18 -19.59 -26.02 60.57
N ALA A 19 -20.19 -24.86 60.88
CA ALA A 19 -21.10 -24.56 62.00
C ALA A 19 -20.49 -24.70 63.42
N THR A 20 -20.28 -23.59 64.13
CA THR A 20 -21.15 -23.09 65.23
C THR A 20 -20.70 -21.73 65.80
N ASP A 21 -21.70 -20.88 66.00
CA ASP A 21 -21.82 -19.55 66.66
C ASP A 21 -21.29 -19.51 68.13
N ASP A 22 -21.19 -18.40 68.88
CA ASP A 22 -21.63 -16.99 68.75
C ASP A 22 -20.89 -16.10 69.79
N ASP A 23 -21.17 -14.80 69.70
CA ASP A 23 -21.17 -13.75 70.74
C ASP A 23 -20.11 -12.62 70.74
N ARG A 24 -20.56 -11.50 70.12
CA ARG A 24 -20.68 -10.13 70.67
C ARG A 24 -19.45 -9.23 70.92
N SER A 25 -19.35 -8.27 69.99
CA SER A 25 -19.57 -6.82 70.22
C SER A 25 -18.39 -5.87 70.47
N ARG A 26 -18.43 -4.77 69.68
CA ARG A 26 -17.90 -3.40 69.89
C ARG A 26 -16.38 -3.22 69.93
N ASP A 27 -15.79 -2.11 69.50
CA ASP A 27 -16.08 -1.03 68.55
C ASP A 27 -14.81 -0.15 68.62
N LEU A 28 -14.44 0.45 67.50
CA LEU A 28 -13.80 1.77 67.36
C LEU A 28 -12.45 2.13 68.02
N ASP A 29 -11.64 2.72 67.12
CA ASP A 29 -10.75 3.87 67.27
C ASP A 29 -9.45 3.77 68.09
N ARG A 30 -8.33 4.06 67.39
CA ARG A 30 -7.56 5.27 67.75
C ARG A 30 -6.65 5.79 66.64
N ALA A 31 -6.85 7.07 66.36
CA ALA A 31 -6.03 7.92 65.53
C ALA A 31 -4.75 8.41 66.23
N ALA A 32 -3.87 8.99 65.40
CA ALA A 32 -3.16 10.25 65.60
C ALA A 32 -1.72 10.26 66.16
N LEU A 33 -0.85 10.81 65.30
CA LEU A 33 0.09 11.93 65.49
C LEU A 33 1.34 11.77 66.38
N MET A 34 2.48 12.06 65.73
CA MET A 34 3.66 12.87 66.15
C MET A 34 3.78 13.19 67.66
N ARG A 35 4.92 13.07 68.34
CA ARG A 35 6.16 13.85 68.13
C ARG A 35 7.19 13.50 69.25
N GLN A 36 8.48 13.69 68.93
CA GLN A 36 9.56 14.23 69.80
C GLN A 36 10.52 13.31 70.61
N LEU A 37 11.80 13.71 70.54
CA LEU A 37 13.02 13.39 71.32
C LEU A 37 12.75 13.32 72.86
N ASP A 38 13.59 12.79 73.75
CA ASP A 38 15.06 12.70 73.83
C ASP A 38 15.46 11.64 74.89
N GLU A 39 16.73 11.30 74.90
CA GLU A 39 17.45 10.55 75.92
C GLU A 39 17.30 11.15 77.34
N THR A 40 17.27 10.29 78.35
CA THR A 40 17.94 10.51 79.65
C THR A 40 17.88 9.24 80.51
N GLN A 41 19.07 8.66 80.75
CA GLN A 41 19.63 8.41 82.09
C GLN A 41 18.83 7.48 83.05
N GLN A 42 19.41 6.52 83.79
CA GLN A 42 20.77 6.39 84.29
C GLN A 42 20.92 5.07 85.05
N SER A 43 22.18 4.62 85.14
CA SER A 43 22.78 3.80 86.21
C SER A 43 22.41 2.31 86.17
N TRP A 44 23.33 1.37 86.40
CA TRP A 44 24.19 1.27 87.59
C TRP A 44 25.65 0.92 87.26
N LEU A 45 26.55 1.74 87.79
CA LEU A 45 27.97 1.48 88.01
C LEU A 45 28.17 1.37 89.53
N LEU A 46 28.54 0.19 90.02
CA LEU A 46 29.31 0.06 91.26
C LEU A 46 30.30 -1.10 91.08
N ALA A 47 31.58 -0.74 91.16
CA ALA A 47 32.72 -1.65 91.14
C ALA A 47 33.04 -2.13 92.56
N GLY A 48 33.48 -3.38 92.67
CA GLY A 48 34.17 -3.96 93.83
C GLY A 48 35.15 -5.05 93.37
N PRO A 49 36.39 -5.14 93.92
CA PRO A 49 37.54 -5.77 93.26
C PRO A 49 37.89 -7.16 93.80
N GLY A 50 38.51 -8.01 92.97
CA GLY A 50 39.11 -9.28 93.41
C GLY A 50 39.59 -10.18 92.27
N ASP A 51 40.90 -10.22 92.10
CA ASP A 51 41.73 -11.28 91.52
C ASP A 51 41.99 -11.39 90.00
N GLN A 52 43.29 -11.24 89.72
CA GLN A 52 43.99 -11.35 88.45
C GLN A 52 44.14 -12.82 88.01
N ALA A 53 43.94 -13.11 86.71
CA ALA A 53 44.83 -13.98 85.93
C ALA A 53 44.42 -14.07 84.44
N GLY A 54 45.26 -13.52 83.55
CA GLY A 54 45.56 -14.07 82.20
C GLY A 54 44.49 -14.11 81.09
N LYS A 55 44.32 -13.02 80.33
CA LYS A 55 43.59 -13.04 79.03
C LYS A 55 44.48 -13.48 77.86
N LYS A 56 44.36 -14.75 77.43
CA LYS A 56 44.77 -15.21 76.08
C LYS A 56 43.74 -14.76 75.03
N LYS A 57 44.19 -14.23 73.89
CA LYS A 57 43.33 -13.81 72.75
C LYS A 57 42.52 -15.01 72.22
N LYS A 58 41.18 -14.92 72.19
CA LYS A 58 40.29 -15.97 71.65
C LYS A 58 40.51 -16.13 70.14
N LYS A 59 40.79 -17.37 69.73
CA LYS A 59 41.24 -17.78 68.38
C LYS A 59 40.07 -18.19 67.45
N TYR A 60 38.83 -18.14 67.94
CA TYR A 60 37.65 -18.70 67.28
C TYR A 60 36.47 -17.71 67.28
N VAL A 61 35.62 -17.82 66.25
CA VAL A 61 34.36 -17.07 66.09
C VAL A 61 33.21 -18.06 66.26
N ASP A 62 32.27 -17.73 67.13
CA ASP A 62 31.10 -18.56 67.42
C ASP A 62 29.88 -17.99 66.69
N LEU A 63 29.28 -18.79 65.81
CA LEU A 63 28.10 -18.41 65.00
C LEU A 63 26.80 -19.01 65.55
N GLY A 64 26.77 -19.35 66.84
CA GLY A 64 25.57 -19.81 67.55
C GLY A 64 25.30 -21.31 67.41
N CYS A 65 25.58 -21.91 66.25
CA CYS A 65 25.46 -23.36 66.02
C CYS A 65 26.79 -24.06 65.67
N VAL A 66 27.86 -23.32 65.35
CA VAL A 66 29.19 -23.88 64.99
C VAL A 66 30.30 -22.89 65.39
N VAL A 67 31.38 -23.40 65.98
CA VAL A 67 32.59 -22.62 66.34
C VAL A 67 33.66 -22.82 65.26
N VAL A 68 34.07 -21.74 64.59
CA VAL A 68 35.03 -21.76 63.47
C VAL A 68 36.28 -20.96 63.80
N ASP A 69 37.47 -21.42 63.38
CA ASP A 69 38.72 -20.67 63.55
C ASP A 69 38.62 -19.31 62.84
N ARG A 70 39.01 -18.24 63.52
CA ARG A 70 38.85 -16.87 63.02
C ARG A 70 39.58 -16.63 61.69
N LYS A 71 40.71 -17.31 61.44
CA LYS A 71 41.41 -17.20 60.16
C LYS A 71 40.62 -17.83 59.03
N ILE A 72 40.02 -18.99 59.28
CA ILE A 72 39.21 -19.71 58.29
C ILE A 72 37.96 -18.89 57.97
N PHE A 73 37.25 -18.39 58.97
CA PHE A 73 36.07 -17.56 58.77
C PHE A 73 36.36 -16.29 57.95
N MET A 74 37.45 -15.58 58.26
CA MET A 74 37.85 -14.38 57.50
C MET A 74 38.24 -14.71 56.05
N TRP A 75 38.89 -15.85 55.80
CA TRP A 75 39.18 -16.31 54.44
C TRP A 75 37.91 -16.66 53.68
N THR A 76 36.97 -17.38 54.29
CA THR A 76 35.70 -17.75 53.64
C THR A 76 34.86 -16.52 53.30
N VAL A 77 34.70 -15.58 54.24
CA VAL A 77 33.98 -14.33 54.02
C VAL A 77 34.67 -13.48 52.96
N GLY A 78 36.01 -13.38 52.99
CA GLY A 78 36.80 -12.69 51.97
C GLY A 78 36.64 -13.31 50.58
N THR A 79 36.58 -14.63 50.48
CA THR A 79 36.41 -15.35 49.21
C THR A 79 35.00 -15.14 48.65
N ILE A 80 33.97 -15.17 49.50
CA ILE A 80 32.58 -14.89 49.11
C ILE A 80 32.42 -13.44 48.64
N LEU A 81 33.01 -12.48 49.36
CA LEU A 81 33.02 -11.07 48.95
C LEU A 81 33.77 -10.87 47.63
N GLY A 82 34.93 -11.52 47.46
CA GLY A 82 35.70 -11.49 46.22
C GLY A 82 34.92 -12.05 45.02
N LEU A 83 34.24 -13.18 45.20
CA LEU A 83 33.34 -13.76 44.19
C LEU A 83 32.16 -12.85 43.87
N GLY A 84 31.55 -12.23 44.89
CA GLY A 84 30.45 -11.27 44.70
C GLY A 84 30.88 -10.05 43.89
N VAL A 85 32.05 -9.48 44.20
CA VAL A 85 32.62 -8.36 43.44
C VAL A 85 32.97 -8.78 42.01
N PHE A 86 33.52 -9.98 41.81
CA PHE A 86 33.85 -10.49 40.48
C PHE A 86 32.61 -10.72 39.61
N ILE A 87 31.55 -11.32 40.17
CA ILE A 87 30.27 -11.50 39.48
C ILE A 87 29.63 -10.13 39.16
N GLY A 88 29.66 -9.19 40.11
CA GLY A 88 29.18 -7.83 39.91
C GLY A 88 29.94 -7.11 38.79
N PHE A 89 31.26 -7.29 38.72
CA PHE A 89 32.10 -6.73 37.67
C PHE A 89 31.79 -7.33 36.29
N ILE A 90 31.58 -8.65 36.20
CA ILE A 90 31.14 -9.30 34.95
C ILE A 90 29.78 -8.77 34.51
N MET A 91 28.81 -8.65 35.42
CA MET A 91 27.49 -8.09 35.10
C MET A 91 27.57 -6.62 34.64
N MET A 92 28.47 -5.84 35.25
CA MET A 92 28.73 -4.46 34.86
C MET A 92 29.30 -4.39 33.43
N ILE A 93 30.26 -5.26 33.09
CA ILE A 93 30.79 -5.37 31.72
C ILE A 93 29.68 -5.80 30.75
N VAL A 94 28.88 -6.81 31.07
CA VAL A 94 27.79 -7.28 30.19
C VAL A 94 26.75 -6.18 29.92
N LYS A 95 26.46 -5.32 30.92
CA LYS A 95 25.53 -4.19 30.76
C LYS A 95 26.15 -2.99 30.05
N LEU A 96 27.46 -2.75 30.18
CA LEU A 96 28.15 -1.60 29.58
C LEU A 96 28.70 -1.89 28.18
N VAL A 97 28.88 -3.16 27.81
CA VAL A 97 29.23 -3.55 26.44
C VAL A 97 28.02 -3.28 25.54
N PRO A 98 28.13 -2.38 24.54
CA PRO A 98 27.06 -2.16 23.60
C PRO A 98 26.82 -3.47 22.87
N HIS A 99 25.69 -4.13 23.15
CA HIS A 99 25.21 -5.18 22.27
C HIS A 99 24.96 -4.49 20.94
N LYS A 100 25.89 -4.65 19.98
CA LYS A 100 25.62 -4.33 18.59
C LYS A 100 24.39 -5.17 18.25
N ARG A 101 23.23 -4.53 18.20
CA ARG A 101 22.03 -5.16 17.69
C ARG A 101 22.46 -5.76 16.34
N PRO A 102 22.22 -7.06 16.10
CA PRO A 102 22.50 -7.61 14.79
C PRO A 102 21.84 -6.68 13.76
N PRO A 103 22.54 -6.34 12.67
CA PRO A 103 21.94 -5.52 11.63
C PRO A 103 20.60 -6.16 11.24
N PRO A 104 19.57 -5.35 10.96
CA PRO A 104 18.28 -5.91 10.54
C PRO A 104 18.53 -6.87 9.37
N PRO A 105 17.77 -7.98 9.29
CA PRO A 105 17.91 -8.91 8.19
C PRO A 105 17.80 -8.15 6.86
N PRO A 106 18.51 -8.57 5.82
CA PRO A 106 18.42 -7.92 4.52
C PRO A 106 16.95 -7.89 4.07
N PRO A 107 16.50 -6.80 3.44
CA PRO A 107 15.12 -6.70 2.99
C PRO A 107 14.75 -7.89 2.10
N ASP A 108 13.52 -8.38 2.22
CA ASP A 108 13.05 -9.46 1.37
C ASP A 108 13.04 -9.03 -0.11
N GLN A 109 12.97 -10.02 -1.00
CA GLN A 109 13.04 -9.77 -2.45
C GLN A 109 11.96 -8.81 -2.96
N TYR A 110 10.76 -8.83 -2.36
CA TYR A 110 9.65 -7.95 -2.75
C TYR A 110 9.90 -6.53 -2.30
N THR A 111 10.41 -6.33 -1.08
CA THR A 111 10.84 -5.02 -0.58
C THR A 111 11.96 -4.43 -1.47
N GLN A 112 12.97 -5.23 -1.86
CA GLN A 112 14.01 -4.77 -2.79
C GLN A 112 13.47 -4.41 -4.18
N ALA A 113 12.52 -5.19 -4.70
CA ALA A 113 11.86 -4.90 -5.97
C ALA A 113 10.99 -3.63 -5.87
N LEU A 114 10.35 -3.39 -4.72
CA LEU A 114 9.49 -2.23 -4.48
C LEU A 114 10.27 -0.92 -4.52
N HIS A 115 11.40 -0.84 -3.81
CA HIS A 115 12.30 0.34 -3.87
C HIS A 115 12.65 0.70 -5.32
N LYS A 116 12.92 -0.33 -6.14
CA LYS A 116 13.21 -0.13 -7.57
C LYS A 116 11.96 0.29 -8.32
N ALA A 117 10.83 -0.38 -8.14
CA ALA A 117 9.59 -0.08 -8.84
C ALA A 117 9.13 1.38 -8.65
N LEU A 118 9.36 1.98 -7.47
CA LEU A 118 9.09 3.41 -7.23
C LEU A 118 10.01 4.33 -8.06
N MET A 119 11.27 3.94 -8.29
CA MET A 119 12.21 4.69 -9.13
C MET A 119 11.77 4.81 -10.59
N PHE A 120 10.94 3.90 -11.09
CA PHE A 120 10.36 4.02 -12.43
C PHE A 120 9.52 5.30 -12.54
N PHE A 121 8.71 5.62 -11.54
CA PHE A 121 7.90 6.84 -11.57
C PHE A 121 8.79 8.10 -11.58
N ASN A 122 9.89 8.14 -10.84
CA ASN A 122 10.87 9.23 -10.94
C ASN A 122 11.40 9.40 -12.37
N ALA A 123 11.62 8.28 -13.07
CA ALA A 123 12.07 8.26 -14.45
C ALA A 123 10.98 8.66 -15.46
N GLN A 124 9.70 8.67 -15.08
CA GLN A 124 8.56 9.08 -15.91
C GLN A 124 8.13 10.54 -15.73
N ARG A 125 8.66 11.29 -14.74
CA ARG A 125 8.22 12.67 -14.47
C ARG A 125 8.42 13.59 -15.66
N SER A 126 7.45 14.42 -15.99
CA SER A 126 7.53 15.50 -16.98
C SER A 126 7.56 16.86 -16.30
N GLY A 127 8.14 17.88 -16.94
CA GLY A 127 8.25 19.23 -16.38
C GLY A 127 9.56 19.48 -15.63
N PRO A 128 9.59 20.44 -14.67
CA PRO A 128 10.81 20.81 -13.97
C PRO A 128 11.13 19.81 -12.87
N LEU A 129 12.12 18.94 -13.07
CA LEU A 129 12.45 17.88 -12.12
C LEU A 129 13.03 18.44 -10.81
N PRO A 130 12.69 17.86 -9.66
CA PRO A 130 13.33 18.20 -8.39
C PRO A 130 14.83 17.91 -8.42
N LYS A 131 15.62 18.68 -7.66
CA LYS A 131 17.08 18.48 -7.54
C LYS A 131 17.44 17.05 -7.10
N HIS A 132 16.58 16.41 -6.31
CA HIS A 132 16.78 15.07 -5.77
C HIS A 132 15.87 14.01 -6.44
N ASN A 133 15.72 14.04 -7.77
CA ASN A 133 14.88 13.07 -8.50
C ASN A 133 15.40 11.61 -8.49
N GLY A 134 16.64 11.36 -8.06
CA GLY A 134 17.23 10.01 -8.04
C GLY A 134 17.55 9.39 -9.41
N VAL A 135 17.18 10.05 -10.52
CA VAL A 135 17.41 9.58 -11.89
C VAL A 135 18.30 10.59 -12.63
N SER A 136 19.61 10.35 -12.62
CA SER A 136 20.63 11.32 -13.09
C SER A 136 20.62 11.61 -14.59
N TRP A 137 20.06 10.71 -15.41
CA TRP A 137 20.00 10.85 -16.86
C TRP A 137 18.73 11.57 -17.36
N ARG A 138 17.79 11.88 -16.45
CA ARG A 138 16.57 12.67 -16.73
C ARG A 138 16.82 14.16 -16.46
N GLY A 139 16.18 15.01 -17.25
CA GLY A 139 16.22 16.47 -17.08
C GLY A 139 14.84 17.12 -17.24
N ASN A 140 14.82 18.45 -17.12
CA ASN A 140 13.61 19.24 -17.32
C ASN A 140 13.11 19.09 -18.76
N SER A 141 11.83 18.78 -18.94
CA SER A 141 11.26 18.46 -20.24
C SER A 141 9.86 19.04 -20.43
N CYS A 142 9.48 19.30 -21.67
CA CYS A 142 8.12 19.71 -22.05
C CYS A 142 7.59 20.94 -21.25
N MET A 143 8.46 21.92 -21.00
CA MET A 143 8.18 23.13 -20.20
C MET A 143 7.17 24.10 -20.82
N LYS A 144 6.67 23.79 -22.02
CA LYS A 144 5.71 24.61 -22.77
C LYS A 144 4.33 23.95 -22.89
N ASP A 145 4.13 22.78 -22.29
CA ASP A 145 2.88 22.04 -22.35
C ASP A 145 1.70 22.93 -21.89
N GLY A 146 0.68 23.05 -22.76
CA GLY A 146 -0.53 23.86 -22.56
C GLY A 146 -0.37 25.38 -22.73
N LEU A 147 0.84 25.93 -22.60
CA LEU A 147 1.08 27.38 -22.71
C LEU A 147 0.91 27.91 -24.14
N SER A 148 1.35 27.13 -25.13
CA SER A 148 1.25 27.47 -26.55
C SER A 148 -0.03 26.95 -27.21
N ASP A 149 -0.93 26.36 -26.41
CA ASP A 149 -2.18 25.81 -26.94
C ASP A 149 -3.25 26.91 -27.02
N SER A 150 -3.89 27.04 -28.18
CA SER A 150 -4.84 28.11 -28.47
C SER A 150 -6.13 28.02 -27.66
N THR A 151 -6.53 26.82 -27.21
CA THR A 151 -7.79 26.58 -26.51
C THR A 151 -7.61 26.68 -25.00
N VAL A 152 -6.57 26.03 -24.45
CA VAL A 152 -6.39 25.92 -23.00
C VAL A 152 -5.69 27.16 -22.41
N ARG A 153 -4.65 27.66 -23.10
CA ARG A 153 -3.82 28.82 -22.67
C ARG A 153 -3.40 28.79 -21.20
N ARG A 154 -3.12 27.60 -20.65
CA ARG A 154 -2.72 27.41 -19.24
C ARG A 154 -1.58 26.41 -19.12
N SER A 155 -0.78 26.54 -18.08
CA SER A 155 0.34 25.61 -17.85
C SER A 155 -0.17 24.20 -17.52
N LEU A 156 0.20 23.24 -18.38
CA LEU A 156 0.03 21.80 -18.17
C LEU A 156 1.40 21.11 -17.97
N VAL A 157 2.38 21.88 -17.48
CA VAL A 157 3.70 21.38 -17.11
C VAL A 157 3.60 20.56 -15.82
N GLY A 158 4.30 19.43 -15.77
CA GLY A 158 4.21 18.43 -14.69
C GLY A 158 3.63 17.11 -15.18
N GLY A 159 3.25 16.25 -14.23
CA GLY A 159 2.64 14.95 -14.52
C GLY A 159 3.65 13.92 -14.98
N TYR A 160 3.15 12.82 -15.52
CA TYR A 160 3.96 11.68 -15.92
C TYR A 160 3.84 11.39 -17.42
N TYR A 161 4.92 10.92 -18.03
CA TYR A 161 4.87 10.23 -19.31
C TYR A 161 4.36 8.82 -19.12
N ASP A 162 3.51 8.36 -20.03
CA ASP A 162 2.77 7.12 -19.87
C ASP A 162 3.66 5.87 -19.92
N ALA A 163 4.52 5.78 -20.93
CA ALA A 163 5.26 4.55 -21.21
C ALA A 163 6.67 4.85 -21.75
N GLY A 164 7.04 4.25 -22.88
CA GLY A 164 8.28 4.55 -23.58
C GLY A 164 8.31 5.89 -24.31
N ASP A 165 7.15 6.55 -24.37
CA ASP A 165 6.85 7.77 -25.09
C ASP A 165 6.89 9.00 -24.20
N ALA A 166 6.56 10.16 -24.76
CA ALA A 166 6.44 11.40 -23.99
C ALA A 166 4.99 11.93 -24.01
N ILE A 167 4.00 11.08 -24.23
CA ILE A 167 2.59 11.47 -24.18
C ILE A 167 2.11 11.44 -22.73
N LYS A 168 1.26 12.40 -22.37
CA LYS A 168 0.54 12.40 -21.09
C LYS A 168 -0.87 11.91 -21.35
N PHE A 169 -1.08 10.59 -21.24
CA PHE A 169 -2.42 10.00 -21.27
C PHE A 169 -3.03 10.10 -19.86
N ASN A 170 -4.07 10.91 -19.70
CA ASN A 170 -4.59 11.19 -18.36
C ASN A 170 -5.41 10.05 -17.77
N TYR A 171 -5.93 9.14 -18.60
CA TYR A 171 -6.70 7.99 -18.13
C TYR A 171 -5.83 6.97 -17.37
N PRO A 172 -4.78 6.38 -17.97
CA PRO A 172 -3.85 5.50 -17.25
C PRO A 172 -3.05 6.23 -16.16
N MET A 173 -2.81 7.54 -16.30
CA MET A 173 -2.17 8.33 -15.24
C MET A 173 -3.07 8.44 -14.00
N ALA A 174 -4.35 8.77 -14.17
CA ALA A 174 -5.31 8.84 -13.07
C ALA A 174 -5.45 7.49 -12.38
N TRP A 175 -5.63 6.42 -13.16
CA TRP A 175 -5.58 5.03 -12.66
C TRP A 175 -4.36 4.75 -11.80
N SER A 176 -3.16 5.12 -12.28
CA SER A 176 -1.91 4.89 -11.57
C SER A 176 -1.89 5.62 -10.23
N MET A 177 -2.39 6.85 -10.17
CA MET A 177 -2.47 7.62 -8.92
C MET A 177 -3.49 7.02 -7.96
N THR A 178 -4.61 6.50 -8.45
CA THR A 178 -5.59 5.79 -7.62
C THR A 178 -4.97 4.52 -7.03
N MET A 179 -4.30 3.70 -7.84
CA MET A 179 -3.66 2.45 -7.39
C MET A 179 -2.53 2.69 -6.38
N LEU A 180 -1.64 3.67 -6.63
CA LEU A 180 -0.60 4.03 -5.66
C LEU A 180 -1.22 4.53 -4.35
N SER A 181 -2.24 5.39 -4.43
CA SER A 181 -2.94 5.91 -3.25
C SER A 181 -3.63 4.78 -2.47
N TRP A 182 -4.31 3.87 -3.16
CA TRP A 182 -4.95 2.71 -2.54
C TRP A 182 -3.93 1.85 -1.80
N SER A 183 -2.78 1.56 -2.41
CA SER A 183 -1.72 0.80 -1.74
C SER A 183 -1.20 1.48 -0.47
N VAL A 184 -1.10 2.82 -0.46
CA VAL A 184 -0.67 3.58 0.74
C VAL A 184 -1.75 3.58 1.80
N ILE A 185 -3.03 3.68 1.42
CA ILE A 185 -4.16 3.64 2.37
C ILE A 185 -4.18 2.30 3.12
N GLU A 186 -3.97 1.19 2.41
CA GLU A 186 -4.02 -0.15 3.00
C GLU A 186 -2.74 -0.50 3.77
N TYR A 187 -1.57 -0.12 3.25
CA TYR A 187 -0.26 -0.58 3.73
C TYR A 187 0.66 0.56 4.20
N ARG A 188 0.10 1.67 4.70
CA ARG A 188 0.87 2.85 5.16
C ARG A 188 2.04 2.48 6.08
N ALA A 189 1.77 1.64 7.07
CA ALA A 189 2.77 1.22 8.06
C ALA A 189 3.93 0.44 7.43
N LYS A 190 3.67 -0.34 6.36
CA LYS A 190 4.72 -1.07 5.64
C LYS A 190 5.62 -0.10 4.87
N TYR A 191 5.03 0.90 4.19
CA TYR A 191 5.81 1.94 3.51
C TYR A 191 6.66 2.76 4.48
N GLU A 192 6.14 3.05 5.67
CA GLU A 192 6.88 3.75 6.73
C GLU A 192 8.06 2.92 7.24
N ALA A 193 7.83 1.62 7.51
CA ALA A 193 8.85 0.72 8.01
C ALA A 193 10.04 0.52 7.05
N ILE A 194 9.83 0.64 5.74
CA ILE A 194 10.89 0.55 4.73
C ILE A 194 11.43 1.93 4.30
N GLY A 195 10.94 3.03 4.88
CA GLY A 195 11.41 4.38 4.55
C GLY A 195 10.97 4.92 3.19
N GLU A 196 9.90 4.37 2.60
CA GLU A 196 9.40 4.77 1.27
C GLU A 196 8.11 5.60 1.34
N LEU A 197 7.54 5.83 2.54
CA LEU A 197 6.27 6.55 2.70
C LEU A 197 6.31 7.98 2.12
N ASP A 198 7.38 8.74 2.39
CA ASP A 198 7.48 10.10 1.88
C ASP A 198 7.72 10.13 0.37
N HIS A 199 8.52 9.19 -0.13
CA HIS A 199 8.79 9.06 -1.57
C HIS A 199 7.51 8.72 -2.34
N ILE A 200 6.75 7.70 -1.94
CA ILE A 200 5.49 7.36 -2.62
C ILE A 200 4.46 8.50 -2.52
N LYS A 201 4.40 9.21 -1.39
CA LYS A 201 3.58 10.42 -1.27
C LYS A 201 4.04 11.51 -2.26
N GLU A 202 5.34 11.74 -2.41
CA GLU A 202 5.84 12.69 -3.42
C GLU A 202 5.45 12.27 -4.84
N LEU A 203 5.48 10.97 -5.16
CA LEU A 203 5.04 10.44 -6.45
C LEU A 203 3.54 10.69 -6.68
N ILE A 204 2.69 10.35 -5.71
CA ILE A 204 1.24 10.59 -5.79
C ILE A 204 0.98 12.09 -5.97
N LYS A 205 1.61 12.92 -5.14
CA LYS A 205 1.46 14.38 -5.17
C LYS A 205 1.85 14.97 -6.53
N TRP A 206 2.90 14.46 -7.16
CA TRP A 206 3.34 14.89 -8.49
C TRP A 206 2.26 14.68 -9.56
N GLY A 207 1.59 13.53 -9.53
CA GLY A 207 0.50 13.22 -10.44
C GLY A 207 -0.76 14.01 -10.12
N THR A 208 -1.16 14.10 -8.85
CA THR A 208 -2.38 14.82 -8.46
C THR A 208 -2.26 16.33 -8.65
N ASP A 209 -1.08 16.93 -8.43
CA ASP A 209 -0.82 18.33 -8.74
C ASP A 209 -0.96 18.63 -10.24
N TYR A 210 -0.63 17.66 -11.10
CA TYR A 210 -0.86 17.78 -12.54
C TYR A 210 -2.34 17.59 -12.90
N ILE A 211 -3.01 16.57 -12.34
CA ILE A 211 -4.45 16.34 -12.55
C ILE A 211 -5.25 17.60 -12.18
N LEU A 212 -4.92 18.29 -11.09
CA LEU A 212 -5.58 19.55 -10.72
C LEU A 212 -5.40 20.68 -11.77
N LYS A 213 -4.40 20.61 -12.65
CA LYS A 213 -4.19 21.60 -13.73
C LYS A 213 -5.00 21.30 -14.99
N THR A 214 -5.49 20.06 -15.16
CA THR A 214 -6.17 19.62 -16.39
C THR A 214 -7.62 20.09 -16.49
N PHE A 215 -8.14 20.73 -15.45
CA PHE A 215 -9.48 21.30 -15.41
C PHE A 215 -9.50 22.52 -14.48
N ASN A 216 -10.60 23.27 -14.42
CA ASN A 216 -10.71 24.38 -13.48
C ASN A 216 -10.95 23.84 -12.06
N SER A 217 -9.88 23.42 -11.37
CA SER A 217 -9.98 22.80 -10.04
C SER A 217 -10.51 23.71 -8.93
N SER A 218 -10.59 25.01 -9.19
CA SER A 218 -11.13 26.00 -8.25
C SER A 218 -12.64 26.16 -8.37
N ALA A 219 -13.25 25.71 -9.47
CA ALA A 219 -14.68 25.80 -9.73
C ALA A 219 -15.44 24.58 -9.18
N ASP A 220 -16.71 24.78 -8.81
CA ASP A 220 -17.59 23.70 -8.34
C ASP A 220 -18.28 22.94 -9.48
N THR A 221 -18.30 23.55 -10.67
CA THR A 221 -18.78 22.97 -11.92
C THR A 221 -17.82 23.29 -13.05
N ILE A 222 -17.59 22.31 -13.91
CA ILE A 222 -16.73 22.41 -15.08
C ILE A 222 -17.47 21.88 -16.30
N ASP A 223 -17.07 22.32 -17.49
CA ASP A 223 -17.64 21.96 -18.80
C ASP A 223 -16.67 21.16 -19.68
N ARG A 224 -15.42 21.03 -19.23
CA ARG A 224 -14.35 20.35 -19.94
C ARG A 224 -13.21 19.92 -19.02
N ILE A 225 -12.49 18.89 -19.45
CA ILE A 225 -11.22 18.44 -18.87
C ILE A 225 -10.20 18.18 -19.98
N VAL A 226 -8.91 18.22 -19.66
CA VAL A 226 -7.87 17.80 -20.59
C VAL A 226 -7.76 16.27 -20.53
N ALA A 227 -7.93 15.62 -21.67
CA ALA A 227 -7.76 14.18 -21.82
C ALA A 227 -6.31 13.77 -22.06
N GLN A 228 -5.55 14.62 -22.77
CA GLN A 228 -4.22 14.26 -23.23
C GLN A 228 -3.36 15.48 -23.55
N VAL A 229 -2.04 15.35 -23.39
CA VAL A 229 -1.05 16.30 -23.91
C VAL A 229 0.00 15.56 -24.73
N GLY A 230 0.20 16.00 -25.97
CA GLY A 230 0.95 15.27 -26.99
C GLY A 230 0.04 14.37 -27.82
N VAL A 231 0.53 13.92 -28.97
CA VAL A 231 -0.21 13.05 -29.90
C VAL A 231 0.72 11.98 -30.42
N GLY A 232 0.25 10.73 -30.45
CA GLY A 232 1.00 9.61 -31.00
C GLY A 232 0.96 9.60 -32.52
N ASP A 233 -0.23 9.78 -33.10
CA ASP A 233 -0.56 9.75 -34.54
C ASP A 233 0.10 8.60 -35.33
N THR A 234 -0.68 7.53 -35.50
CA THR A 234 -0.37 6.32 -36.29
C THR A 234 -0.86 6.39 -37.74
N SER A 235 -1.15 7.59 -38.27
CA SER A 235 -1.52 7.72 -39.69
C SER A 235 -0.42 7.15 -40.56
N LYS A 236 -0.76 6.11 -41.33
CA LYS A 236 0.17 5.34 -42.18
C LYS A 236 0.73 6.21 -43.32
N GLY A 237 1.64 7.14 -43.02
CA GLY A 237 2.34 7.96 -44.02
C GLY A 237 2.38 9.47 -43.78
N GLY A 238 1.92 9.99 -42.63
CA GLY A 238 2.11 11.40 -42.29
C GLY A 238 3.59 11.73 -42.06
N SER A 239 4.11 12.78 -42.70
CA SER A 239 5.49 13.26 -42.50
C SER A 239 5.64 14.25 -41.33
N GLN A 240 4.52 14.58 -40.67
CA GLN A 240 4.48 15.55 -39.58
C GLN A 240 5.10 14.97 -38.30
N PRO A 241 6.10 15.63 -37.70
CA PRO A 241 6.69 15.19 -36.45
C PRO A 241 5.66 15.12 -35.31
N ASN A 242 5.55 13.94 -34.70
CA ASN A 242 4.71 13.64 -33.54
C ASN A 242 5.47 12.72 -32.56
N ASP A 243 4.84 12.32 -31.46
CA ASP A 243 5.51 11.60 -30.38
C ASP A 243 5.99 10.19 -30.79
N HIS A 244 5.21 9.47 -31.60
CA HIS A 244 5.57 8.10 -32.03
C HIS A 244 6.38 8.05 -33.33
N TYR A 245 6.34 9.11 -34.13
CA TYR A 245 7.24 9.35 -35.26
C TYR A 245 8.63 9.78 -34.79
N CYS A 246 8.76 10.54 -33.72
CA CYS A 246 10.07 10.94 -33.20
C CYS A 246 10.62 9.96 -32.17
N TRP A 247 11.91 9.64 -32.29
CA TRP A 247 12.65 8.95 -31.24
C TRP A 247 13.72 9.89 -30.70
N MET A 248 13.37 10.65 -29.67
CA MET A 248 14.25 11.64 -29.05
C MET A 248 14.04 11.66 -27.53
N ARG A 249 14.98 12.24 -26.80
CA ARG A 249 14.82 12.37 -25.35
C ARG A 249 13.69 13.37 -25.03
N PRO A 250 12.94 13.18 -23.94
CA PRO A 250 11.90 14.14 -23.56
C PRO A 250 12.39 15.59 -23.43
N GLU A 251 13.64 15.77 -23.01
CA GLU A 251 14.31 17.07 -22.86
C GLU A 251 14.62 17.75 -24.20
N ASP A 252 14.73 16.97 -25.28
CA ASP A 252 15.08 17.48 -26.61
C ASP A 252 13.86 17.82 -27.48
N ILE A 253 12.64 17.44 -27.05
CA ILE A 253 11.40 17.56 -27.83
C ILE A 253 11.21 18.99 -28.33
N ASP A 254 11.07 19.14 -29.64
CA ASP A 254 10.84 20.41 -30.34
C ASP A 254 9.60 20.39 -31.27
N TYR A 255 8.94 19.25 -31.44
CA TYR A 255 7.65 19.17 -32.13
C TYR A 255 6.50 19.73 -31.29
N LYS A 256 5.41 20.11 -31.96
CA LYS A 256 4.21 20.62 -31.30
C LYS A 256 3.55 19.52 -30.48
N ARG A 257 3.20 19.83 -29.23
CA ARG A 257 2.50 18.94 -28.31
C ARG A 257 1.09 19.48 -28.07
N PRO A 258 0.10 19.11 -28.91
CA PRO A 258 -1.26 19.63 -28.80
C PRO A 258 -1.92 19.13 -27.51
N VAL A 259 -2.92 19.88 -27.04
CA VAL A 259 -3.77 19.47 -25.92
C VAL A 259 -5.11 18.97 -26.44
N THR A 260 -5.54 17.79 -26.02
CA THR A 260 -6.87 17.28 -26.33
C THR A 260 -7.81 17.57 -25.16
N GLU A 261 -8.79 18.43 -25.39
CA GLU A 261 -9.90 18.64 -24.46
C GLU A 261 -10.99 17.59 -24.65
N CYS A 262 -11.72 17.33 -23.58
CA CYS A 262 -12.89 16.48 -23.60
C CYS A 262 -14.05 17.14 -22.84
N HIS A 263 -15.21 17.16 -23.49
CA HIS A 263 -16.44 17.77 -22.97
C HIS A 263 -17.46 16.74 -22.47
N SER A 264 -17.26 15.46 -22.80
CA SER A 264 -18.16 14.37 -22.43
C SER A 264 -17.38 13.06 -22.28
N CYS A 265 -16.82 12.83 -21.09
CA CYS A 265 -15.93 11.70 -20.78
C CYS A 265 -16.10 11.30 -19.32
N SER A 266 -17.16 10.52 -19.10
CA SER A 266 -17.55 10.00 -17.80
C SER A 266 -16.48 9.10 -17.20
N ASP A 267 -15.89 8.24 -18.01
CA ASP A 267 -14.80 7.32 -17.68
C ASP A 267 -13.60 8.09 -17.11
N LEU A 268 -12.97 8.93 -17.94
CA LEU A 268 -11.79 9.71 -17.55
C LEU A 268 -12.09 10.62 -16.35
N ALA A 269 -13.22 11.34 -16.37
CA ALA A 269 -13.57 12.25 -15.29
C ALA A 269 -13.75 11.52 -13.95
N SER A 270 -14.39 10.36 -13.97
CA SER A 270 -14.65 9.57 -12.77
C SER A 270 -13.39 8.89 -12.25
N GLU A 271 -12.47 8.44 -13.12
CA GLU A 271 -11.16 7.95 -12.70
C GLU A 271 -10.28 9.08 -12.13
N MET A 272 -10.27 10.26 -12.75
CA MET A 272 -9.58 11.42 -12.17
C MET A 272 -10.18 11.82 -10.83
N ALA A 273 -11.50 11.70 -10.65
CA ALA A 273 -12.14 11.92 -9.36
C ALA A 273 -11.71 10.87 -8.33
N ALA A 274 -11.66 9.58 -8.72
CA ALA A 274 -11.16 8.50 -7.87
C ALA A 274 -9.71 8.74 -7.43
N ALA A 275 -8.84 9.16 -8.35
CA ALA A 275 -7.44 9.48 -8.06
C ALA A 275 -7.29 10.59 -7.02
N LEU A 276 -8.01 11.71 -7.20
CA LEU A 276 -7.98 12.82 -6.25
C LEU A 276 -8.63 12.46 -4.91
N ALA A 277 -9.72 11.69 -4.93
CA ALA A 277 -10.41 11.24 -3.71
C ALA A 277 -9.52 10.29 -2.90
N ALA A 278 -8.94 9.25 -3.52
CA ALA A 278 -8.02 8.33 -2.86
C ALA A 278 -6.78 9.07 -2.32
N ALA A 279 -6.18 9.96 -3.11
CA ALA A 279 -5.04 10.75 -2.67
C ALA A 279 -5.40 11.66 -1.48
N SER A 280 -6.61 12.20 -1.42
CA SER A 280 -7.02 13.04 -0.28
C SER A 280 -6.95 12.29 1.06
N ILE A 281 -7.28 11.00 1.06
CA ILE A 281 -7.16 10.12 2.24
C ILE A 281 -5.69 9.92 2.62
N VAL A 282 -4.80 9.70 1.64
CA VAL A 282 -3.34 9.59 1.87
C VAL A 282 -2.78 10.87 2.51
N PHE A 283 -3.28 12.03 2.08
CA PHE A 283 -2.85 13.35 2.53
C PHE A 283 -3.74 13.94 3.63
N LYS A 284 -4.52 13.14 4.35
CA LYS A 284 -5.41 13.64 5.43
C LYS A 284 -4.69 14.49 6.48
N ASP A 285 -3.41 14.19 6.74
CA ASP A 285 -2.56 14.92 7.68
C ASP A 285 -2.17 16.32 7.15
N SER A 286 -2.27 16.56 5.84
CA SER A 286 -2.11 17.86 5.18
C SER A 286 -3.49 18.39 4.78
N LYS A 287 -4.24 18.88 5.78
CA LYS A 287 -5.66 19.27 5.64
C LYS A 287 -5.93 20.16 4.43
N THR A 288 -5.14 21.21 4.24
CA THR A 288 -5.27 22.13 3.10
C THR A 288 -5.14 21.43 1.75
N TYR A 289 -4.19 20.49 1.62
CA TYR A 289 -3.99 19.75 0.38
C TYR A 289 -5.09 18.71 0.17
N SER A 290 -5.44 17.96 1.23
CA SER A 290 -6.56 17.01 1.22
C SER A 290 -7.86 17.69 0.77
N ASP A 291 -8.21 18.84 1.35
CA ASP A 291 -9.44 19.55 1.00
C ASP A 291 -9.43 20.08 -0.44
N LYS A 292 -8.26 20.51 -0.94
CA LYS A 292 -8.07 20.88 -2.35
C LYS A 292 -8.33 19.69 -3.27
N LEU A 293 -7.82 18.51 -2.93
CA LEU A 293 -8.02 17.27 -3.69
C LEU A 293 -9.50 16.86 -3.68
N VAL A 294 -10.16 16.86 -2.52
CA VAL A 294 -11.59 16.58 -2.39
C VAL A 294 -12.43 17.55 -3.23
N LYS A 295 -12.11 18.85 -3.21
CA LYS A 295 -12.82 19.84 -4.04
C LYS A 295 -12.70 19.51 -5.53
N GLY A 296 -11.49 19.23 -6.01
CA GLY A 296 -11.26 18.81 -7.39
C GLY A 296 -12.02 17.53 -7.74
N ALA A 297 -12.00 16.54 -6.85
CA ALA A 297 -12.70 15.26 -7.04
C ALA A 297 -14.21 15.45 -7.16
N LYS A 298 -14.82 16.31 -6.33
CA LYS A 298 -16.25 16.66 -6.41
C LYS A 298 -16.60 17.28 -7.76
N ALA A 299 -15.81 18.24 -8.25
CA ALA A 299 -16.04 18.90 -9.53
C ALA A 299 -15.97 17.91 -10.70
N LEU A 300 -14.95 17.04 -10.72
CA LEU A 300 -14.77 16.00 -11.73
C LEU A 300 -15.89 14.96 -11.73
N TYR A 301 -16.24 14.42 -10.56
CA TYR A 301 -17.28 13.41 -10.45
C TYR A 301 -18.64 13.98 -10.88
N LYS A 302 -18.94 15.22 -10.48
CA LYS A 302 -20.15 15.93 -10.92
C LYS A 302 -20.17 16.11 -12.45
N PHE A 303 -19.05 16.54 -13.04
CA PHE A 303 -18.92 16.66 -14.49
C PHE A 303 -19.13 15.33 -15.20
N GLY A 304 -18.43 14.26 -14.79
CA GLY A 304 -18.54 12.94 -15.40
C GLY A 304 -19.94 12.34 -15.32
N ARG A 305 -20.70 12.64 -14.26
CA ARG A 305 -22.09 12.19 -14.10
C ARG A 305 -23.09 12.96 -14.97
N LEU A 306 -22.86 14.26 -15.19
CA LEU A 306 -23.75 15.15 -15.94
C LEU A 306 -23.47 15.15 -17.45
N GLN A 307 -22.19 15.18 -17.84
CA GLN A 307 -21.75 15.19 -19.24
C GLN A 307 -21.30 13.79 -19.66
N ARG A 308 -22.29 12.95 -20.03
CA ARG A 308 -22.06 11.51 -20.24
C ARG A 308 -21.49 11.18 -21.61
N GLY A 309 -20.36 10.49 -21.62
CA GLY A 309 -19.69 10.05 -22.83
C GLY A 309 -18.45 9.23 -22.53
N ARG A 310 -17.89 8.59 -23.55
CA ARG A 310 -16.57 7.94 -23.47
C ARG A 310 -15.49 8.93 -23.89
N TYR A 311 -14.36 8.96 -23.20
CA TYR A 311 -13.26 9.86 -23.54
C TYR A 311 -12.53 9.49 -24.84
N SER A 312 -12.68 8.25 -25.30
CA SER A 312 -12.07 7.72 -26.52
C SER A 312 -13.11 7.56 -27.63
N PRO A 313 -13.54 8.63 -28.30
CA PRO A 313 -14.42 8.52 -29.45
C PRO A 313 -13.74 7.75 -30.59
N ASN A 314 -14.53 7.05 -31.40
CA ASN A 314 -14.00 6.22 -32.48
C ASN A 314 -13.10 7.04 -33.42
N GLY A 315 -11.91 6.51 -33.73
CA GLY A 315 -10.93 7.17 -34.60
C GLY A 315 -10.07 8.23 -33.92
N SER A 316 -10.24 8.48 -32.62
CA SER A 316 -9.35 9.36 -31.85
C SER A 316 -8.03 8.68 -31.50
N ASP A 317 -7.00 9.48 -31.20
CA ASP A 317 -5.70 8.99 -30.72
C ASP A 317 -5.87 8.13 -29.46
N GLN A 318 -6.74 8.56 -28.53
CA GLN A 318 -7.08 7.80 -27.32
C GLN A 318 -7.62 6.41 -27.65
N ALA A 319 -8.50 6.28 -28.63
CA ALA A 319 -9.08 4.99 -29.01
C ALA A 319 -8.07 4.00 -29.64
N ILE A 320 -6.91 4.49 -30.08
CA ILE A 320 -5.83 3.65 -30.63
C ILE A 320 -4.95 3.11 -29.50
N PHE A 321 -4.68 3.93 -28.49
CA PHE A 321 -3.74 3.59 -27.41
C PHE A 321 -4.42 3.07 -26.14
N TYR A 322 -5.42 3.81 -25.66
CA TYR A 322 -6.16 3.54 -24.43
C TYR A 322 -7.67 3.63 -24.71
N ASN A 323 -8.20 2.66 -25.45
CA ASN A 323 -9.63 2.66 -25.76
C ASN A 323 -10.46 2.35 -24.51
N SER A 324 -11.42 3.22 -24.21
CA SER A 324 -12.46 2.99 -23.21
C SER A 324 -13.55 2.05 -23.72
N THR A 325 -13.81 0.98 -22.96
CA THR A 325 -14.90 0.05 -23.25
C THR A 325 -16.23 0.51 -22.65
N SER A 326 -16.20 1.11 -21.47
CA SER A 326 -17.35 1.51 -20.66
C SER A 326 -17.00 2.73 -19.78
N TYR A 327 -18.01 3.32 -19.15
CA TYR A 327 -17.83 4.31 -18.08
C TYR A 327 -18.65 3.98 -16.82
N TRP A 328 -19.41 2.88 -16.84
CA TRP A 328 -20.36 2.53 -15.79
C TRP A 328 -19.67 2.00 -14.55
N ASP A 329 -18.62 1.22 -14.76
CA ASP A 329 -17.71 0.71 -13.75
C ASP A 329 -16.90 1.86 -13.12
N GLU A 330 -16.49 2.90 -13.86
CA GLU A 330 -15.91 4.11 -13.26
C GLU A 330 -16.89 4.86 -12.36
N PHE A 331 -18.20 4.80 -12.62
CA PHE A 331 -19.17 5.40 -11.70
C PHE A 331 -19.27 4.64 -10.38
N VAL A 332 -19.15 3.30 -10.40
CA VAL A 332 -19.10 2.47 -9.18
C VAL A 332 -17.81 2.79 -8.43
N TRP A 333 -16.67 2.73 -9.14
CA TRP A 333 -15.33 2.96 -8.62
C TRP A 333 -15.14 4.36 -8.05
N GLY A 334 -15.44 5.39 -8.85
CA GLY A 334 -15.37 6.79 -8.43
C GLY A 334 -16.38 7.10 -7.32
N GLY A 335 -17.58 6.51 -7.37
CA GLY A 335 -18.58 6.66 -6.31
C GLY A 335 -18.08 6.10 -4.97
N ALA A 336 -17.46 4.92 -4.98
CA ALA A 336 -16.88 4.32 -3.78
C ALA A 336 -15.75 5.20 -3.20
N TRP A 337 -14.81 5.66 -4.01
CA TRP A 337 -13.73 6.54 -3.55
C TRP A 337 -14.22 7.89 -3.06
N MET A 338 -15.21 8.49 -3.73
CA MET A 338 -15.84 9.73 -3.28
C MET A 338 -16.54 9.55 -1.95
N TYR A 339 -17.21 8.41 -1.72
CA TYR A 339 -17.79 8.09 -0.43
C TYR A 339 -16.71 7.99 0.67
N PHE A 340 -15.64 7.22 0.46
CA PHE A 340 -14.55 7.09 1.44
C PHE A 340 -13.87 8.43 1.75
N ALA A 341 -13.69 9.29 0.75
CA ALA A 341 -13.04 10.59 0.93
C ALA A 341 -13.93 11.66 1.60
N THR A 342 -15.26 11.52 1.54
CA THR A 342 -16.18 12.60 1.95
C THR A 342 -17.19 12.21 3.02
N GLY A 343 -17.44 10.92 3.25
CA GLY A 343 -18.52 10.43 4.10
C GLY A 343 -19.93 10.73 3.55
N ASN A 344 -20.07 11.26 2.34
CA ASN A 344 -21.37 11.64 1.79
C ASN A 344 -22.09 10.43 1.18
N ASN A 345 -23.18 10.01 1.82
CA ASN A 345 -24.00 8.86 1.42
C ASN A 345 -24.56 8.94 0.00
N SER A 346 -24.69 10.12 -0.61
CA SER A 346 -25.15 10.23 -2.01
C SER A 346 -24.21 9.50 -2.99
N TYR A 347 -22.90 9.47 -2.72
CA TYR A 347 -21.95 8.72 -3.53
C TYR A 347 -22.08 7.22 -3.34
N LEU A 348 -22.30 6.76 -2.09
CA LEU A 348 -22.54 5.35 -1.80
C LEU A 348 -23.82 4.87 -2.47
N THR A 349 -24.92 5.62 -2.35
CA THR A 349 -26.20 5.32 -3.02
C THR A 349 -26.05 5.16 -4.52
N VAL A 350 -25.19 5.97 -5.14
CA VAL A 350 -24.87 5.86 -6.56
C VAL A 350 -24.07 4.57 -6.78
N ALA A 351 -22.95 4.36 -6.09
CA ALA A 351 -22.09 3.18 -6.24
C ALA A 351 -22.80 1.84 -5.99
N THR A 352 -23.81 1.82 -5.13
CA THR A 352 -24.61 0.63 -4.80
C THR A 352 -25.99 0.63 -5.47
N ALA A 353 -26.21 1.42 -6.53
CA ALA A 353 -27.46 1.38 -7.25
C ALA A 353 -27.56 0.09 -8.08
N PRO A 354 -28.65 -0.71 -7.97
CA PRO A 354 -28.80 -1.96 -8.74
C PRO A 354 -28.67 -1.77 -10.25
N GLY A 355 -29.22 -0.66 -10.78
CA GLY A 355 -29.07 -0.29 -12.19
C GLY A 355 -27.62 -0.03 -12.59
N MET A 356 -26.83 0.59 -11.71
CA MET A 356 -25.41 0.83 -12.00
C MET A 356 -24.61 -0.48 -12.02
N ALA A 357 -24.82 -1.35 -11.03
CA ALA A 357 -24.21 -2.68 -11.00
C ALA A 357 -24.52 -3.47 -12.29
N LYS A 358 -25.77 -3.42 -12.76
CA LYS A 358 -26.18 -4.06 -14.02
C LYS A 358 -25.42 -3.49 -15.23
N HIS A 359 -25.34 -2.16 -15.36
CA HIS A 359 -24.68 -1.53 -16.51
C HIS A 359 -23.16 -1.69 -16.49
N ALA A 360 -22.55 -1.76 -15.31
CA ALA A 360 -21.13 -2.06 -15.14
C ALA A 360 -20.77 -3.51 -15.50
N GLY A 361 -21.76 -4.38 -15.75
CA GLY A 361 -21.51 -5.78 -16.13
C GLY A 361 -21.41 -6.74 -14.95
N ALA A 362 -21.86 -6.37 -13.75
CA ALA A 362 -21.76 -7.22 -12.55
C ALA A 362 -22.41 -8.61 -12.72
N TYR A 363 -23.47 -8.70 -13.54
CA TYR A 363 -24.22 -9.95 -13.77
C TYR A 363 -23.80 -10.68 -15.05
N TRP A 364 -22.70 -10.28 -15.70
CA TRP A 364 -22.23 -10.88 -16.96
C TRP A 364 -21.17 -11.96 -16.72
N PHE A 365 -21.53 -12.98 -15.95
CA PHE A 365 -20.64 -14.08 -15.56
C PHE A 365 -20.06 -14.89 -16.74
N GLY A 366 -20.67 -14.82 -17.94
CA GLY A 366 -20.18 -15.48 -19.16
C GLY A 366 -19.15 -14.67 -19.96
N SER A 367 -18.79 -13.46 -19.52
CA SER A 367 -17.78 -12.65 -20.20
C SER A 367 -16.39 -13.29 -20.05
N PRO A 368 -15.60 -13.46 -21.13
CA PRO A 368 -14.21 -13.91 -21.02
C PRO A 368 -13.33 -12.98 -20.15
N ASN A 369 -13.73 -11.71 -19.99
CA ASN A 369 -12.99 -10.74 -19.17
C ASN A 369 -13.60 -10.57 -17.76
N TYR A 370 -14.55 -11.42 -17.35
CA TYR A 370 -15.14 -11.34 -16.02
C TYR A 370 -14.06 -11.49 -14.94
N GLY A 371 -13.95 -10.51 -14.04
CA GLY A 371 -12.93 -10.51 -12.98
C GLY A 371 -11.56 -9.99 -13.39
N VAL A 372 -11.39 -9.41 -14.58
CA VAL A 372 -10.13 -8.84 -15.03
C VAL A 372 -10.03 -7.36 -14.66
N PHE A 373 -9.25 -7.04 -13.62
CA PHE A 373 -9.07 -5.66 -13.13
C PHE A 373 -7.98 -4.90 -13.91
N THR A 374 -8.32 -3.74 -14.48
CA THR A 374 -7.43 -2.99 -15.38
C THR A 374 -7.63 -1.48 -15.28
N TRP A 375 -6.80 -0.72 -16.00
CA TRP A 375 -7.00 0.73 -16.17
C TRP A 375 -8.30 1.09 -16.92
N ASP A 376 -8.92 0.13 -17.61
CA ASP A 376 -10.16 0.29 -18.38
C ASP A 376 -11.40 -0.27 -17.68
N ASP A 377 -11.28 -1.41 -16.97
CA ASP A 377 -12.37 -2.06 -16.23
C ASP A 377 -12.05 -2.06 -14.73
N LYS A 378 -12.84 -1.28 -13.97
CA LYS A 378 -12.65 -1.07 -12.53
C LYS A 378 -13.55 -1.92 -11.67
N LEU A 379 -14.50 -2.64 -12.26
CA LEU A 379 -15.56 -3.29 -11.50
C LEU A 379 -15.02 -4.29 -10.48
N PRO A 380 -14.04 -5.17 -10.80
CA PRO A 380 -13.49 -6.10 -9.81
C PRO A 380 -12.84 -5.39 -8.62
N GLY A 381 -12.12 -4.28 -8.87
CA GLY A 381 -11.53 -3.47 -7.79
C GLY A 381 -12.59 -2.76 -6.95
N ALA A 382 -13.63 -2.22 -7.58
CA ALA A 382 -14.74 -1.58 -6.88
C ALA A 382 -15.52 -2.58 -6.00
N GLN A 383 -15.71 -3.81 -6.47
CA GLN A 383 -16.31 -4.90 -5.71
C GLN A 383 -15.49 -5.27 -4.48
N VAL A 384 -14.15 -5.36 -4.59
CA VAL A 384 -13.25 -5.58 -3.45
C VAL A 384 -13.34 -4.43 -2.45
N LEU A 385 -13.34 -3.17 -2.91
CA LEU A 385 -13.51 -1.99 -2.05
C LEU A 385 -14.86 -1.96 -1.31
N LEU A 386 -15.95 -2.32 -1.99
CA LEU A 386 -17.28 -2.32 -1.38
C LEU A 386 -17.50 -3.55 -0.48
N SER A 387 -16.84 -4.67 -0.78
CA SER A 387 -16.75 -5.82 0.13
C SER A 387 -16.06 -5.44 1.43
N ARG A 388 -15.01 -4.62 1.36
CA ARG A 388 -14.34 -4.06 2.53
C ARG A 388 -15.31 -3.27 3.41
N LEU A 389 -16.08 -2.37 2.80
CA LEU A 389 -17.09 -1.56 3.50
C LEU A 389 -18.10 -2.46 4.22
N ARG A 390 -18.54 -3.53 3.55
CA ARG A 390 -19.46 -4.52 4.11
C ARG A 390 -18.85 -5.27 5.31
N LEU A 391 -17.60 -5.71 5.20
CA LEU A 391 -16.91 -6.49 6.23
C LEU A 391 -16.62 -5.68 7.50
N PHE A 392 -16.21 -4.41 7.37
CA PHE A 392 -15.76 -3.63 8.54
C PHE A 392 -16.79 -2.66 9.10
N LEU A 393 -17.65 -2.07 8.27
CA LEU A 393 -18.63 -1.09 8.74
C LEU A 393 -20.08 -1.56 8.64
N SER A 394 -20.38 -2.49 7.73
CA SER A 394 -21.71 -3.10 7.56
C SER A 394 -22.87 -2.08 7.60
N PRO A 395 -22.97 -1.14 6.63
CA PRO A 395 -23.91 -0.03 6.68
C PRO A 395 -25.40 -0.43 6.66
N GLY A 396 -25.74 -1.69 6.36
CA GLY A 396 -27.11 -2.18 6.38
C GLY A 396 -27.99 -1.64 5.24
N TYR A 397 -29.30 -1.55 5.48
CA TYR A 397 -30.27 -1.04 4.50
C TYR A 397 -30.05 0.46 4.21
N PRO A 398 -30.16 0.93 2.94
CA PRO A 398 -30.56 0.20 1.72
C PRO A 398 -29.40 -0.45 0.94
N TYR A 399 -28.19 -0.47 1.49
CA TYR A 399 -26.98 -0.82 0.75
C TYR A 399 -26.66 -2.33 0.75
N GLU A 400 -27.11 -3.05 1.79
CA GLU A 400 -26.70 -4.45 2.05
C GLU A 400 -26.93 -5.40 0.86
N GLU A 401 -28.01 -5.24 0.08
CA GLU A 401 -28.30 -6.14 -1.03
C GLU A 401 -27.20 -6.12 -2.11
N ILE A 402 -26.79 -4.93 -2.52
CA ILE A 402 -25.75 -4.75 -3.54
C ILE A 402 -24.37 -5.00 -2.95
N LEU A 403 -24.12 -4.62 -1.70
CA LEU A 403 -22.86 -4.93 -1.01
C LEU A 403 -22.65 -6.45 -0.89
N ARG A 404 -23.68 -7.21 -0.52
CA ARG A 404 -23.64 -8.68 -0.49
C ARG A 404 -23.41 -9.26 -1.88
N THR A 405 -24.05 -8.70 -2.90
CA THR A 405 -23.87 -9.13 -4.29
C THR A 405 -22.43 -8.93 -4.76
N PHE A 406 -21.84 -7.75 -4.51
CA PHE A 406 -20.44 -7.47 -4.82
C PHE A 406 -19.47 -8.33 -4.01
N HIS A 407 -19.79 -8.66 -2.77
CA HIS A 407 -19.01 -9.59 -1.96
C HIS A 407 -19.00 -11.01 -2.57
N ASN A 408 -20.17 -11.56 -2.90
CA ASN A 408 -20.26 -12.86 -3.55
C ASN A 408 -19.56 -12.88 -4.93
N GLN A 409 -19.61 -11.78 -5.67
CA GLN A 409 -18.90 -11.65 -6.94
C GLN A 409 -17.39 -11.57 -6.72
N THR A 410 -16.93 -10.89 -5.67
CA THR A 410 -15.53 -10.90 -5.26
C THR A 410 -15.07 -12.32 -4.98
N ASP A 411 -15.83 -13.10 -4.21
CA ASP A 411 -15.52 -14.52 -3.96
C ASP A 411 -15.36 -15.29 -5.28
N ASN A 412 -16.31 -15.15 -6.21
CA ASN A 412 -16.25 -15.80 -7.53
C ASN A 412 -15.01 -15.38 -8.35
N VAL A 413 -14.63 -14.10 -8.31
CA VAL A 413 -13.41 -13.60 -8.98
C VAL A 413 -12.16 -14.20 -8.34
N MET A 414 -12.11 -14.31 -7.01
CA MET A 414 -10.98 -14.95 -6.32
C MET A 414 -10.87 -16.44 -6.67
N CYS A 415 -12.00 -17.12 -6.85
CA CYS A 415 -12.02 -18.49 -7.35
C CYS A 415 -11.50 -18.59 -8.78
N SER A 416 -11.91 -17.66 -9.67
CA SER A 416 -11.50 -17.70 -11.09
C SER A 416 -9.99 -17.57 -11.30
N TYR A 417 -9.28 -16.95 -10.36
CA TYR A 417 -7.83 -16.85 -10.36
C TYR A 417 -7.10 -18.16 -10.03
N LEU A 418 -7.79 -19.16 -9.47
CA LEU A 418 -7.15 -20.43 -9.13
C LEU A 418 -7.16 -21.38 -10.35
N PRO A 419 -6.02 -22.01 -10.70
CA PRO A 419 -5.92 -22.88 -11.87
C PRO A 419 -6.95 -24.01 -11.91
N LEU A 420 -7.41 -24.48 -10.74
CA LEU A 420 -8.33 -25.59 -10.61
C LEU A 420 -9.74 -25.32 -11.19
N PHE A 421 -10.12 -24.05 -11.36
CA PHE A 421 -11.43 -23.67 -11.90
C PHE A 421 -11.42 -23.45 -13.42
N ASN A 422 -10.25 -23.50 -14.08
CA ASN A 422 -10.09 -23.34 -15.52
C ASN A 422 -10.77 -22.08 -16.12
N SER A 423 -10.98 -21.03 -15.31
CA SER A 423 -11.59 -19.78 -15.78
C SER A 423 -10.60 -18.97 -16.62
N PHE A 424 -9.33 -18.99 -16.25
CA PHE A 424 -8.23 -18.43 -17.04
C PHE A 424 -7.17 -19.50 -17.32
N ASN A 425 -6.55 -19.37 -18.50
CA ASN A 425 -5.40 -20.19 -18.86
C ASN A 425 -4.16 -19.75 -18.07
N PHE A 426 -3.21 -20.67 -17.93
CA PHE A 426 -1.90 -20.42 -17.36
C PHE A 426 -0.82 -20.81 -18.37
N THR A 427 0.27 -20.05 -18.41
CA THR A 427 1.47 -20.49 -19.14
C THR A 427 2.07 -21.73 -18.50
N LYS A 428 2.97 -22.44 -19.19
CA LYS A 428 3.67 -23.59 -18.60
C LYS A 428 4.51 -23.20 -17.39
N GLY A 429 5.01 -21.96 -17.37
CA GLY A 429 5.73 -21.39 -16.25
C GLY A 429 4.85 -20.92 -15.08
N GLY A 430 3.52 -20.92 -15.22
CA GLY A 430 2.59 -20.59 -14.13
C GLY A 430 2.08 -19.14 -14.10
N LEU A 431 2.27 -18.37 -15.18
CA LEU A 431 1.70 -17.02 -15.31
C LEU A 431 0.23 -17.10 -15.74
N ILE A 432 -0.66 -16.43 -15.02
CA ILE A 432 -2.08 -16.34 -15.40
C ILE A 432 -2.28 -15.49 -16.68
N GLN A 433 -3.15 -15.94 -17.59
CA GLN A 433 -3.42 -15.32 -18.89
C GLN A 433 -4.75 -14.57 -18.93
N LEU A 434 -4.90 -13.55 -18.08
CA LEU A 434 -6.09 -12.71 -17.98
C LEU A 434 -6.42 -11.92 -19.26
N ASN A 435 -5.44 -11.74 -20.14
CA ASN A 435 -5.60 -11.08 -21.43
C ASN A 435 -5.80 -12.06 -22.60
N HIS A 436 -6.07 -13.34 -22.33
CA HIS A 436 -6.34 -14.38 -23.33
C HIS A 436 -5.16 -14.65 -24.28
N GLY A 437 -3.93 -14.57 -23.76
CA GLY A 437 -2.70 -14.82 -24.52
C GLY A 437 -2.31 -13.71 -25.49
N ARG A 438 -2.97 -12.54 -25.41
CA ARG A 438 -2.57 -11.32 -26.11
C ARG A 438 -1.26 -10.76 -25.51
N PRO A 439 -0.61 -9.79 -26.17
CA PRO A 439 0.57 -9.13 -25.61
C PRO A 439 0.31 -8.36 -24.30
N GLN A 440 1.41 -7.96 -23.64
CA GLN A 440 1.41 -7.21 -22.37
C GLN A 440 0.70 -7.90 -21.18
N PRO A 441 0.94 -9.19 -20.89
CA PRO A 441 0.20 -9.93 -19.86
C PRO A 441 0.50 -9.49 -18.42
N LEU A 442 1.70 -8.95 -18.13
CA LEU A 442 2.12 -8.75 -16.74
C LEU A 442 1.30 -7.69 -16.00
N GLN A 443 0.78 -6.66 -16.69
CA GLN A 443 -0.07 -5.65 -16.07
C GLN A 443 -1.33 -6.27 -15.42
N TYR A 444 -1.89 -7.30 -16.06
CA TYR A 444 -3.08 -7.99 -15.56
C TYR A 444 -2.72 -8.91 -14.39
N ALA A 445 -1.60 -9.63 -14.49
CA ALA A 445 -1.14 -10.54 -13.46
C ALA A 445 -0.83 -9.82 -12.14
N VAL A 446 -0.18 -8.64 -12.18
CA VAL A 446 0.08 -7.85 -10.96
C VAL A 446 -1.20 -7.32 -10.34
N ASN A 447 -2.18 -6.89 -11.15
CA ASN A 447 -3.46 -6.41 -10.64
C ASN A 447 -4.24 -7.54 -9.95
N ALA A 448 -4.30 -8.73 -10.55
CA ALA A 448 -4.93 -9.90 -9.93
C ALA A 448 -4.20 -10.35 -8.66
N ALA A 449 -2.86 -10.34 -8.66
CA ALA A 449 -2.06 -10.65 -7.47
C ALA A 449 -2.36 -9.67 -6.33
N PHE A 450 -2.46 -8.37 -6.64
CA PHE A 450 -2.82 -7.35 -5.67
C PHE A 450 -4.23 -7.57 -5.09
N LEU A 451 -5.25 -7.75 -5.94
CA LEU A 451 -6.62 -7.98 -5.46
C LEU A 451 -6.72 -9.24 -4.60
N ALA A 452 -6.07 -10.34 -5.01
CA ALA A 452 -6.06 -11.59 -4.26
C ALA A 452 -5.40 -11.42 -2.88
N SER A 453 -4.22 -10.79 -2.81
CA SER A 453 -3.55 -10.54 -1.53
C SER A 453 -4.35 -9.60 -0.65
N LEU A 454 -4.91 -8.53 -1.22
CA LEU A 454 -5.67 -7.54 -0.46
C LEU A 454 -6.97 -8.12 0.10
N TYR A 455 -7.70 -8.90 -0.69
CA TYR A 455 -8.91 -9.56 -0.21
C TYR A 455 -8.62 -10.59 0.87
N SER A 456 -7.52 -11.35 0.73
CA SER A 456 -7.02 -12.24 1.77
C SER A 456 -6.77 -11.48 3.09
N ASP A 457 -6.15 -10.31 3.02
CA ASP A 457 -5.90 -9.47 4.18
C ASP A 457 -7.20 -8.88 4.76
N TYR A 458 -8.22 -8.60 3.93
CA TYR A 458 -9.54 -8.16 4.40
C TYR A 458 -10.24 -9.26 5.21
N LEU A 459 -10.22 -10.49 4.71
CA LEU A 459 -10.82 -11.64 5.38
C LEU A 459 -10.11 -11.92 6.71
N GLU A 460 -8.78 -11.94 6.72
CA GLU A 460 -8.01 -12.13 7.96
C GLU A 460 -8.26 -11.00 8.97
N ALA A 461 -8.30 -9.75 8.51
CA ALA A 461 -8.63 -8.60 9.35
C ALA A 461 -10.08 -8.62 9.87
N ALA A 462 -10.98 -9.34 9.22
CA ALA A 462 -12.37 -9.55 9.65
C ALA A 462 -12.55 -10.88 10.41
N ASP A 463 -11.46 -11.49 10.90
CA ASP A 463 -11.44 -12.78 11.61
C ASP A 463 -12.13 -13.90 10.83
N THR A 464 -12.07 -13.82 9.50
CA THR A 464 -12.64 -14.78 8.57
C THR A 464 -11.51 -15.64 7.98
N PRO A 465 -11.44 -16.95 8.29
CA PRO A 465 -10.27 -17.79 7.95
C PRO A 465 -10.11 -18.12 6.46
N GLY A 466 -11.10 -17.77 5.63
CA GLY A 466 -11.14 -18.14 4.22
C GLY A 466 -12.44 -17.76 3.54
N TRP A 467 -12.67 -18.28 2.35
CA TRP A 467 -13.90 -18.08 1.59
C TRP A 467 -14.32 -19.36 0.88
N TYR A 468 -15.52 -19.36 0.31
CA TYR A 468 -16.07 -20.52 -0.39
C TYR A 468 -16.02 -20.32 -1.91
N CYS A 469 -15.58 -21.36 -2.60
CA CYS A 469 -15.73 -21.49 -4.05
C CYS A 469 -16.70 -22.63 -4.35
N GLY A 470 -17.98 -22.28 -4.52
CA GLY A 470 -19.06 -23.27 -4.56
C GLY A 470 -19.13 -24.04 -3.24
N PRO A 471 -19.09 -25.38 -3.24
CA PRO A 471 -19.15 -26.18 -2.01
C PRO A 471 -17.81 -26.24 -1.25
N ASN A 472 -16.71 -25.78 -1.83
CA ASN A 472 -15.36 -26.00 -1.30
C ASN A 472 -14.84 -24.77 -0.54
N PHE A 473 -14.35 -24.98 0.68
CA PHE A 473 -13.71 -23.96 1.50
C PHE A 473 -12.21 -23.84 1.19
N TYR A 474 -11.71 -22.60 1.07
CA TYR A 474 -10.29 -22.30 0.87
C TYR A 474 -9.82 -21.30 1.93
N THR A 475 -8.66 -21.56 2.54
CA THR A 475 -8.04 -20.64 3.50
C THR A 475 -7.50 -19.39 2.82
N THR A 476 -7.46 -18.25 3.52
CA THR A 476 -6.86 -16.99 3.04
C THR A 476 -5.45 -17.15 2.46
N GLU A 477 -4.65 -18.09 2.99
CA GLU A 477 -3.29 -18.39 2.50
C GLU A 477 -3.25 -18.86 1.03
N VAL A 478 -4.34 -19.42 0.49
CA VAL A 478 -4.41 -19.84 -0.92
C VAL A 478 -4.28 -18.63 -1.85
N LEU A 479 -4.92 -17.51 -1.52
CA LEU A 479 -4.80 -16.26 -2.29
C LEU A 479 -3.41 -15.64 -2.14
N ARG A 480 -2.84 -15.67 -0.93
CA ARG A 480 -1.46 -15.19 -0.71
C ARG A 480 -0.45 -16.00 -1.52
N LYS A 481 -0.62 -17.32 -1.59
CA LYS A 481 0.21 -18.20 -2.43
C LYS A 481 0.05 -17.90 -3.92
N PHE A 482 -1.17 -17.66 -4.39
CA PHE A 482 -1.40 -17.23 -5.77
C PHE A 482 -0.72 -15.89 -6.07
N ALA A 483 -0.91 -14.88 -5.22
CA ALA A 483 -0.28 -13.56 -5.39
C ALA A 483 1.25 -13.66 -5.42
N ARG A 484 1.83 -14.41 -4.47
CA ARG A 484 3.26 -14.73 -4.44
C ARG A 484 3.72 -15.46 -5.69
N SER A 485 2.97 -16.41 -6.23
CA SER A 485 3.38 -17.15 -7.43
C SER A 485 3.49 -16.24 -8.65
N GLN A 486 2.57 -15.29 -8.81
CA GLN A 486 2.62 -14.32 -9.91
C GLN A 486 3.79 -13.35 -9.76
N LEU A 487 4.06 -12.84 -8.54
CA LEU A 487 5.19 -11.95 -8.31
C LEU A 487 6.54 -12.69 -8.37
N ASP A 488 6.64 -13.92 -7.86
CA ASP A 488 7.83 -14.76 -8.03
C ASP A 488 8.12 -15.00 -9.51
N TYR A 489 7.09 -15.29 -10.32
CA TYR A 489 7.24 -15.43 -11.77
C TYR A 489 7.83 -14.15 -12.37
N ILE A 490 7.29 -12.98 -12.01
CA ILE A 490 7.75 -11.68 -12.50
C ILE A 490 9.20 -11.39 -12.09
N LEU A 491 9.57 -11.76 -10.87
CA LEU A 491 10.89 -11.48 -10.29
C LEU A 491 11.97 -12.50 -10.68
N GLY A 492 11.61 -13.61 -11.31
CA GLY A 492 12.57 -14.51 -11.97
C GLY A 492 12.28 -16.00 -11.86
N LYS A 493 11.26 -16.44 -11.13
CA LYS A 493 10.81 -17.84 -11.04
C LYS A 493 9.96 -18.22 -12.25
N ASN A 494 10.55 -18.07 -13.43
CA ASN A 494 9.95 -18.40 -14.72
C ASN A 494 10.92 -19.26 -15.55
N PRO A 495 10.47 -19.85 -16.67
CA PRO A 495 11.31 -20.73 -17.49
C PRO A 495 12.62 -20.10 -17.98
N LEU A 496 12.68 -18.77 -18.09
CA LEU A 496 13.87 -18.03 -18.53
C LEU A 496 14.83 -17.66 -17.40
N LYS A 497 14.46 -17.94 -16.14
CA LYS A 497 15.19 -17.55 -14.92
C LYS A 497 15.60 -16.07 -14.94
N MET A 498 14.65 -15.21 -15.33
CA MET A 498 14.89 -13.82 -15.66
C MET A 498 13.83 -12.92 -15.01
N SER A 499 14.26 -11.90 -14.28
CA SER A 499 13.35 -10.86 -13.79
C SER A 499 12.81 -10.05 -14.96
N TYR A 500 11.50 -9.76 -14.96
CA TYR A 500 10.88 -8.79 -15.87
C TYR A 500 10.91 -7.35 -15.33
N VAL A 501 11.45 -7.15 -14.13
CA VAL A 501 11.70 -5.83 -13.54
C VAL A 501 13.15 -5.42 -13.80
N VAL A 502 13.33 -4.33 -14.55
CA VAL A 502 14.64 -3.81 -14.95
C VAL A 502 15.46 -3.40 -13.73
N GLY A 503 16.69 -3.90 -13.63
CA GLY A 503 17.59 -3.60 -12.51
C GLY A 503 17.34 -4.44 -11.24
N PHE A 504 16.45 -5.42 -11.30
CA PHE A 504 16.22 -6.41 -10.24
C PHE A 504 16.75 -7.79 -10.65
N GLY A 505 17.38 -8.51 -9.71
CA GLY A 505 17.99 -9.82 -9.95
C GLY A 505 19.24 -9.77 -10.84
N ASN A 506 19.80 -10.95 -11.13
CA ASN A 506 21.04 -11.08 -11.92
C ASN A 506 20.81 -11.00 -13.44
N LYS A 507 19.59 -11.33 -13.89
CA LYS A 507 19.20 -11.37 -15.30
C LYS A 507 17.89 -10.61 -15.47
N TYR A 508 17.91 -9.52 -16.24
CA TYR A 508 16.76 -8.65 -16.49
C TYR A 508 16.87 -7.96 -17.87
N PRO A 509 15.77 -7.45 -18.45
CA PRO A 509 15.75 -6.78 -19.75
C PRO A 509 16.72 -5.60 -19.80
N LYS A 510 17.50 -5.52 -20.87
CA LYS A 510 18.49 -4.44 -21.10
C LYS A 510 18.05 -3.49 -22.21
N ARG A 511 17.01 -3.83 -22.96
CA ARG A 511 16.52 -3.06 -24.12
C ARG A 511 15.02 -2.77 -24.00
N PRO A 512 14.51 -2.24 -22.87
CA PRO A 512 13.11 -1.82 -22.81
C PRO A 512 12.81 -0.73 -23.85
N HIS A 513 11.60 -0.77 -24.42
CA HIS A 513 11.09 0.22 -25.37
C HIS A 513 10.87 1.56 -24.65
N HIS A 514 11.94 2.35 -24.49
CA HIS A 514 11.87 3.61 -23.74
C HIS A 514 12.86 4.63 -24.28
N ARG A 515 12.34 5.76 -24.80
CA ARG A 515 13.13 6.79 -25.50
C ARG A 515 14.22 7.37 -24.60
N GLY A 516 13.87 7.88 -23.42
CA GLY A 516 14.82 8.48 -22.48
C GLY A 516 15.90 7.51 -21.98
N ALA A 517 15.60 6.21 -21.94
CA ALA A 517 16.56 5.20 -21.49
C ALA A 517 17.52 4.77 -22.62
N SER A 518 17.00 4.72 -23.86
CA SER A 518 17.75 4.25 -25.03
C SER A 518 18.78 5.25 -25.56
N ILE A 519 18.63 6.55 -25.28
CA ILE A 519 19.50 7.61 -25.80
C ILE A 519 20.47 8.06 -24.70
N PRO A 520 21.79 8.13 -24.95
CA PRO A 520 22.75 8.50 -23.93
C PRO A 520 22.56 9.93 -23.45
N HIS A 521 22.85 10.17 -22.17
CA HIS A 521 22.90 11.49 -21.57
C HIS A 521 24.33 12.05 -21.66
N ASN A 522 24.68 12.63 -22.81
CA ASN A 522 26.05 13.07 -23.15
C ASN A 522 26.13 14.57 -23.53
N GLY A 523 25.11 15.36 -23.21
CA GLY A 523 25.04 16.78 -23.56
C GLY A 523 24.75 17.08 -25.04
N VAL A 524 24.62 16.06 -25.91
CA VAL A 524 24.33 16.24 -27.34
C VAL A 524 22.83 16.18 -27.58
N LYS A 525 22.20 17.28 -28.04
CA LYS A 525 20.78 17.30 -28.45
C LYS A 525 20.56 16.41 -29.69
N TYR A 526 19.61 15.49 -29.63
CA TYR A 526 19.22 14.67 -30.79
C TYR A 526 17.84 15.11 -31.30
N GLY A 527 17.75 15.48 -32.57
CA GLY A 527 16.47 15.82 -33.22
C GLY A 527 15.56 14.60 -33.43
N CYS A 528 14.35 14.82 -33.93
CA CYS A 528 13.27 13.83 -34.08
C CYS A 528 13.71 12.44 -34.61
N LYS A 529 14.44 12.37 -35.72
CA LYS A 529 14.96 11.09 -36.28
C LYS A 529 16.35 10.71 -35.77
N GLY A 530 17.03 11.62 -35.06
CA GLY A 530 18.41 11.44 -34.60
C GLY A 530 18.56 10.29 -33.61
N GLY A 531 17.50 9.92 -32.88
CA GLY A 531 17.51 8.78 -31.99
C GLY A 531 17.10 7.45 -32.62
N TYR A 532 16.74 7.38 -33.91
CA TYR A 532 16.44 6.10 -34.58
C TYR A 532 17.62 5.12 -34.49
N LYS A 533 18.86 5.62 -34.56
CA LYS A 533 20.06 4.80 -34.33
C LYS A 533 20.09 4.12 -32.96
N TRP A 534 19.50 4.75 -31.94
CA TRP A 534 19.38 4.21 -30.58
C TRP A 534 18.13 3.34 -30.40
N ARG A 535 17.07 3.61 -31.16
CA ARG A 535 15.91 2.72 -31.25
C ARG A 535 16.31 1.36 -31.83
N ASP A 536 17.01 1.39 -32.96
CA ASP A 536 17.23 0.23 -33.83
C ASP A 536 18.52 -0.55 -33.50
N THR A 537 19.37 -0.01 -32.62
CA THR A 537 20.59 -0.72 -32.19
C THR A 537 20.29 -1.98 -31.38
N LYS A 538 21.11 -3.01 -31.58
CA LYS A 538 21.07 -4.26 -30.79
C LYS A 538 21.75 -4.13 -29.42
N LYS A 539 22.46 -3.02 -29.15
CA LYS A 539 23.11 -2.76 -27.86
C LYS A 539 22.08 -2.51 -26.75
N ALA A 540 22.49 -2.72 -25.50
CA ALA A 540 21.71 -2.35 -24.32
C ALA A 540 21.39 -0.84 -24.30
N ASN A 541 20.33 -0.46 -23.59
CA ASN A 541 20.06 0.94 -23.29
C ASN A 541 21.24 1.52 -22.49
N PRO A 542 21.78 2.70 -22.87
CA PRO A 542 22.86 3.35 -22.13
C PRO A 542 22.46 3.74 -20.72
N ASN A 543 21.18 4.05 -20.49
CA ASN A 543 20.64 4.34 -19.17
C ASN A 543 19.78 3.17 -18.69
N ILE A 544 20.06 2.67 -17.48
CA ILE A 544 19.26 1.62 -16.86
C ILE A 544 17.96 2.24 -16.33
N LEU A 545 16.82 1.78 -16.86
CA LEU A 545 15.49 2.20 -16.42
C LEU A 545 15.06 1.42 -15.18
N VAL A 546 15.71 1.70 -14.05
CA VAL A 546 15.51 0.95 -12.79
C VAL A 546 14.03 0.91 -12.39
N GLY A 547 13.53 -0.30 -12.10
CA GLY A 547 12.17 -0.51 -11.64
C GLY A 547 11.11 -0.70 -12.70
N ALA A 548 11.41 -0.43 -13.97
CA ALA A 548 10.45 -0.63 -15.04
C ALA A 548 10.08 -2.11 -15.17
N MET A 549 8.79 -2.42 -15.09
CA MET A 549 8.27 -3.74 -15.43
C MET A 549 7.96 -3.75 -16.93
N VAL A 550 8.68 -4.56 -17.69
CA VAL A 550 8.35 -4.71 -19.12
C VAL A 550 6.98 -5.39 -19.28
N ALA A 551 6.35 -5.23 -20.43
CA ALA A 551 5.07 -5.85 -20.77
C ALA A 551 5.02 -7.38 -20.55
N GLY A 552 6.14 -8.09 -20.75
CA GLY A 552 6.33 -9.48 -20.32
C GLY A 552 6.44 -10.49 -21.45
N PRO A 553 6.26 -11.80 -21.17
CA PRO A 553 6.38 -12.87 -22.16
C PRO A 553 5.15 -13.01 -23.05
N ASP A 554 5.26 -13.86 -24.08
CA ASP A 554 4.13 -14.38 -24.85
C ASP A 554 3.38 -15.49 -24.09
N ARG A 555 2.30 -15.99 -24.71
CA ARG A 555 1.42 -17.02 -24.12
C ARG A 555 2.11 -18.37 -23.84
N HIS A 556 3.36 -18.58 -24.24
CA HIS A 556 4.13 -19.80 -24.02
C HIS A 556 5.43 -19.54 -23.24
N ASP A 557 5.47 -18.50 -22.40
CA ASP A 557 6.64 -18.07 -21.62
C ASP A 557 7.81 -17.55 -22.48
N GLY A 558 7.60 -17.31 -23.78
CA GLY A 558 8.62 -16.80 -24.69
C GLY A 558 8.83 -15.30 -24.49
N TYR A 559 10.08 -14.88 -24.27
CA TYR A 559 10.44 -13.46 -24.18
C TYR A 559 11.71 -13.15 -24.97
N LYS A 560 11.65 -12.08 -25.76
CA LYS A 560 12.81 -11.52 -26.47
C LYS A 560 12.96 -10.06 -26.07
N ASP A 561 14.07 -9.73 -25.44
CA ASP A 561 14.44 -8.37 -25.05
C ASP A 561 14.75 -7.52 -26.29
N VAL A 562 13.73 -7.07 -27.03
CA VAL A 562 13.87 -6.33 -28.29
C VAL A 562 13.20 -4.98 -28.15
N ARG A 563 13.99 -3.90 -28.24
CA ARG A 563 13.52 -2.52 -28.03
C ARG A 563 12.38 -2.13 -28.96
N THR A 564 12.42 -2.52 -30.22
CA THR A 564 11.37 -2.17 -31.19
C THR A 564 10.07 -2.92 -31.00
N ASN A 565 10.05 -3.96 -30.15
CA ASN A 565 8.89 -4.81 -29.91
C ASN A 565 8.14 -4.36 -28.64
N TYR A 566 7.44 -3.24 -28.74
CA TYR A 566 6.72 -2.61 -27.63
C TYR A 566 5.73 -3.56 -26.92
N ASN A 567 5.10 -4.48 -27.68
CA ASN A 567 4.20 -5.52 -27.18
C ASN A 567 4.73 -6.36 -26.00
N TYR A 568 6.05 -6.47 -25.84
CA TYR A 568 6.69 -7.25 -24.79
C TYR A 568 7.76 -6.46 -24.01
N SER A 569 8.37 -5.44 -24.61
CA SER A 569 9.47 -4.69 -23.99
C SER A 569 9.10 -3.31 -23.45
N GLU A 570 7.86 -2.85 -23.66
CA GLU A 570 7.40 -1.55 -23.16
C GLU A 570 6.93 -1.63 -21.70
N PRO A 571 7.48 -0.79 -20.81
CA PRO A 571 6.91 -0.54 -19.48
C PRO A 571 5.90 0.62 -19.53
N THR A 572 4.86 0.56 -18.69
CA THR A 572 3.83 1.60 -18.60
C THR A 572 3.57 2.01 -17.15
N LEU A 573 3.09 3.24 -16.93
CA LEU A 573 2.65 3.72 -15.62
C LEU A 573 1.61 2.80 -15.00
N ALA A 574 0.59 2.43 -15.79
CA ALA A 574 -0.53 1.61 -15.31
C ALA A 574 -0.07 0.25 -14.80
N ALA A 575 0.86 -0.41 -15.51
CA ALA A 575 1.39 -1.71 -15.12
C ALA A 575 2.29 -1.60 -13.87
N ASN A 576 3.16 -0.59 -13.82
CA ASN A 576 4.05 -0.37 -12.68
C ASN A 576 3.30 0.04 -11.40
N ALA A 577 2.15 0.71 -11.50
CA ALA A 577 1.31 1.02 -10.34
C ALA A 577 0.71 -0.25 -9.71
N GLY A 578 0.23 -1.18 -10.56
CA GLY A 578 -0.20 -2.50 -10.12
C GLY A 578 0.95 -3.31 -9.49
N LEU A 579 2.16 -3.24 -10.07
CA LEU A 579 3.35 -3.89 -9.51
C LEU A 579 3.66 -3.37 -8.10
N VAL A 580 3.69 -2.04 -7.90
CA VAL A 580 3.95 -1.41 -6.60
C VAL A 580 2.92 -1.89 -5.56
N ALA A 581 1.63 -1.83 -5.92
CA ALA A 581 0.54 -2.26 -5.05
C ALA A 581 0.64 -3.76 -4.68
N ALA A 582 0.95 -4.62 -5.65
CA ALA A 582 1.12 -6.05 -5.41
C ALA A 582 2.35 -6.34 -4.53
N LEU A 583 3.50 -5.71 -4.80
CA LEU A 583 4.73 -5.93 -4.03
C LEU A 583 4.55 -5.57 -2.56
N ILE A 584 4.00 -4.40 -2.24
CA ILE A 584 3.79 -4.00 -0.83
C ILE A 584 2.80 -4.92 -0.11
N SER A 585 1.77 -5.43 -0.82
CA SER A 585 0.77 -6.32 -0.23
C SER A 585 1.37 -7.62 0.28
N ILE A 586 2.26 -8.25 -0.48
CA ILE A 586 2.86 -9.54 -0.11
C ILE A 586 4.19 -9.45 0.65
N SER A 587 4.77 -8.24 0.78
CA SER A 587 6.04 -8.04 1.49
C SER A 587 5.91 -8.42 2.97
N ASP A 588 6.84 -9.22 3.47
CA ASP A 588 6.91 -9.71 4.86
C ASP A 588 7.62 -8.69 5.76
N ILE A 589 6.97 -7.53 5.91
CA ILE A 589 7.49 -6.40 6.68
C ILE A 589 6.89 -6.47 8.10
N LYS A 590 7.73 -6.72 9.10
CA LYS A 590 7.34 -6.73 10.50
C LYS A 590 7.14 -5.30 11.00
N THR A 591 5.90 -4.81 10.99
CA THR A 591 5.53 -3.45 11.43
C THR A 591 5.12 -3.37 12.90
N GLY A 592 5.06 -4.50 13.64
CA GLY A 592 4.53 -4.56 15.00
C GLY A 592 3.01 -4.33 15.11
N ARG A 593 2.36 -3.99 14.00
CA ARG A 593 0.90 -3.93 13.81
C ARG A 593 0.55 -5.01 12.78
N PHE A 594 -0.03 -6.12 13.21
CA PHE A 594 -0.40 -7.18 12.28
C PHE A 594 -1.51 -6.69 11.33
N GLY A 595 -1.26 -6.76 10.02
CA GLY A 595 -2.27 -6.56 8.98
C GLY A 595 -2.37 -5.15 8.35
N ILE A 596 -3.43 -4.99 7.56
CA ILE A 596 -3.83 -3.75 6.86
C ILE A 596 -4.32 -2.67 7.82
N ASP A 597 -4.28 -1.41 7.38
CA ASP A 597 -4.96 -0.31 8.09
C ASP A 597 -6.49 -0.43 7.95
N LYS A 598 -7.19 -0.79 9.03
CA LYS A 598 -8.65 -0.93 9.03
C LYS A 598 -9.40 0.40 9.01
N ASN A 599 -8.78 1.47 9.52
CA ASN A 599 -9.50 2.66 9.98
C ASN A 599 -9.32 3.88 9.07
N THR A 600 -8.13 4.08 8.49
CA THR A 600 -7.79 5.32 7.77
C THR A 600 -8.74 5.60 6.61
N ILE A 601 -9.15 4.58 5.85
CA ILE A 601 -10.07 4.75 4.72
C ILE A 601 -11.47 5.24 5.14
N PHE A 602 -11.86 5.05 6.39
CA PHE A 602 -13.17 5.43 6.93
C PHE A 602 -13.14 6.74 7.71
N SER A 603 -12.00 7.45 7.77
CA SER A 603 -11.85 8.62 8.64
C SER A 603 -12.79 9.79 8.33
N ALA A 604 -13.35 9.85 7.12
CA ALA A 604 -14.33 10.87 6.74
C ALA A 604 -15.79 10.41 6.93
N ILE A 605 -16.03 9.13 7.22
CA ILE A 605 -17.36 8.57 7.38
C ILE A 605 -17.83 8.82 8.83
N PRO A 606 -18.99 9.48 9.03
CA PRO A 606 -19.57 9.63 10.36
C PRO A 606 -19.87 8.26 11.01
N PRO A 607 -19.78 8.13 12.34
CA PRO A 607 -20.20 6.90 13.03
C PRO A 607 -21.62 6.50 12.62
N MET A 608 -21.79 5.29 12.08
CA MET A 608 -23.08 4.81 11.59
C MET A 608 -24.03 4.35 12.70
N PHE A 609 -23.50 4.16 13.91
CA PHE A 609 -24.27 3.81 15.09
C PHE A 609 -24.01 4.85 16.20
N PRO A 610 -25.01 5.16 17.04
CA PRO A 610 -24.80 6.01 18.20
C PRO A 610 -23.70 5.39 19.08
N THR A 611 -22.80 6.23 19.59
CA THR A 611 -21.83 5.79 20.60
C THR A 611 -22.58 5.18 21.78
N PRO A 612 -22.19 4.00 22.29
CA PRO A 612 -22.77 3.46 23.51
C PRO A 612 -22.76 4.54 24.60
N PRO A 613 -23.82 4.64 25.43
CA PRO A 613 -23.78 5.56 26.56
C PRO A 613 -22.56 5.23 27.43
N PRO A 614 -21.94 6.25 28.06
CA PRO A 614 -20.84 6.00 28.99
C PRO A 614 -21.30 4.99 30.05
N PRO A 615 -20.40 4.13 30.56
CA PRO A 615 -20.75 3.19 31.62
C PRO A 615 -21.38 3.97 32.78
N PRO A 616 -22.44 3.46 33.41
CA PRO A 616 -23.05 4.11 34.55
C PRO A 616 -21.97 4.39 35.60
N SER A 617 -22.05 5.55 36.24
CA SER A 617 -21.11 5.93 37.31
C SER A 617 -21.03 4.78 38.32
N ALA A 618 -19.81 4.42 38.74
CA ALA A 618 -19.59 3.38 39.74
C ALA A 618 -20.55 3.63 40.92
N TRP A 619 -21.41 2.64 41.18
CA TRP A 619 -22.39 2.70 42.25
C TRP A 619 -21.66 2.98 43.56
N LYS A 620 -21.95 4.13 44.16
CA LYS A 620 -21.46 4.46 45.50
C LYS A 620 -22.59 4.10 46.47
N PRO A 621 -22.38 3.09 47.36
CA PRO A 621 -23.37 2.70 48.36
C PRO A 621 -23.81 3.86 49.26
#